data_AF-A0A3N0FMB3-F1
#
_entry.id   AF-A0A3N0FMB3-F1
#
_cell.length_a   1.000
_cell.length_b   1.000
_cell.length_c   1.000
_cell.angle_alpha   90.00
_cell.angle_beta   90.00
_cell.angle_gamma   90.00
#
_symmetry.space_group_name_H-M   'P 1'
#
loop_
_entity.id
_entity.type
_entity.pdbx_description
1 polymer ?
#
loop_
_entity_poly.entity_id
_entity_poly.type
_entity_poly.pdbx_seq_one_letter_code
_entity_poly.pdbx_strand_id
1 'polypeptide(L)'
;PMEWVDPLGLVGCPGEKNKKTTYEGESRRDAFRQAKRDAGIPMSQQPRSVTRPDLLDGEGKKILNGSGQPIKTRQYEFVNNKGEKIFIQEHSLGHTKATPLHGADPHFNVRPSDNLNTGSVPGTHGHYNFLRGY
;
A
#
# COMPACT_ATOMS: atom_id res chain seq x y z
N PRO A 1 -37.67 8.77 -3.26
CA PRO A 1 -36.66 8.53 -2.20
C PRO A 1 -35.90 9.83 -1.92
N MET A 2 -35.84 10.27 -0.65
CA MET A 2 -35.03 11.42 -0.25
C MET A 2 -33.61 10.93 0.00
N GLU A 3 -32.69 11.21 -0.92
CA GLU A 3 -31.27 10.97 -0.72
C GLU A 3 -30.71 12.11 0.14
N TRP A 4 -30.04 11.74 1.23
CA TRP A 4 -29.33 12.69 2.07
C TRP A 4 -28.11 13.20 1.31
N VAL A 5 -28.07 14.50 1.02
CA VAL A 5 -26.94 15.18 0.39
C VAL A 5 -26.09 15.79 1.51
N ASP A 6 -24.81 15.41 1.61
CA ASP A 6 -23.85 16.04 2.54
C ASP A 6 -23.56 17.47 2.08
N PRO A 7 -24.06 18.51 2.77
CA PRO A 7 -23.90 19.89 2.34
C PRO A 7 -22.47 20.42 2.54
N LEU A 8 -21.60 19.69 3.22
CA LEU A 8 -20.20 20.07 3.45
C LEU A 8 -19.22 19.28 2.58
N GLY A 9 -19.67 18.26 1.85
CA GLY A 9 -18.81 17.38 1.04
C GLY A 9 -17.68 16.72 1.85
N LEU A 10 -17.86 16.56 3.16
CA LEU A 10 -16.88 15.95 4.07
C LEU A 10 -16.87 14.43 3.95
N VAL A 11 -18.02 13.86 3.57
CA VAL A 11 -18.12 12.50 3.08
C VAL A 11 -17.57 12.53 1.65
N GLY A 12 -16.25 12.31 1.52
CA GLY A 12 -15.60 12.13 0.23
C GLY A 12 -16.37 11.15 -0.67
N CYS A 13 -16.21 11.27 -1.99
CA CYS A 13 -17.07 10.57 -2.94
C CYS A 13 -17.16 9.08 -2.59
N PRO A 14 -18.36 8.47 -2.48
CA PRO A 14 -18.49 7.04 -2.27
C PRO A 14 -17.65 6.28 -3.30
N GLY A 15 -16.63 5.54 -2.83
CA GLY A 15 -15.68 4.82 -3.69
C GLY A 15 -14.36 5.55 -3.98
N GLU A 16 -14.11 6.74 -3.43
CA GLU A 16 -12.84 7.43 -3.57
C GLU A 16 -11.73 6.71 -2.77
N LYS A 17 -10.66 6.34 -3.48
CA LYS A 17 -9.54 5.61 -2.91
C LYS A 17 -8.67 6.53 -2.06
N ASN A 18 -8.38 6.10 -0.83
CA ASN A 18 -7.57 6.86 0.09
C ASN A 18 -6.83 5.94 1.07
N LYS A 19 -6.02 6.53 1.97
CA LYS A 19 -5.20 5.80 2.95
C LYS A 19 -5.98 4.85 3.86
N LYS A 20 -7.30 5.04 4.03
CA LYS A 20 -8.17 4.19 4.85
C LYS A 20 -8.88 3.10 4.04
N THR A 21 -8.89 3.17 2.71
CA THR A 21 -9.51 2.14 1.88
C THR A 21 -8.55 0.99 1.62
N THR A 22 -9.12 -0.20 1.39
CA THR A 22 -8.37 -1.41 1.05
C THR A 22 -8.83 -1.98 -0.28
N TYR A 23 -7.96 -2.76 -0.91
CA TYR A 23 -8.29 -3.65 -2.01
C TYR A 23 -7.93 -5.07 -1.59
N GLU A 24 -8.89 -5.98 -1.67
CA GLU A 24 -8.72 -7.39 -1.32
C GLU A 24 -8.43 -8.19 -2.60
N GLY A 25 -7.15 -8.47 -2.86
CA GLY A 25 -6.74 -9.22 -4.04
C GLY A 25 -6.86 -10.73 -3.83
N GLU A 26 -7.27 -11.45 -4.89
CA GLU A 26 -7.39 -12.93 -4.86
C GLU A 26 -6.01 -13.61 -4.71
N SER A 27 -4.95 -12.91 -5.08
CA SER A 27 -3.56 -13.37 -4.95
C SER A 27 -2.60 -12.21 -4.78
N ARG A 28 -1.37 -12.51 -4.34
CA ARG A 28 -0.27 -11.53 -4.32
C ARG A 28 -0.06 -10.87 -5.67
N ARG A 29 -0.20 -11.62 -6.76
CA ARG A 29 -0.04 -11.09 -8.12
C ARG A 29 -1.17 -10.13 -8.46
N ASP A 30 -2.40 -10.47 -8.08
CA ASP A 30 -3.57 -9.63 -8.32
C ASP A 30 -3.46 -8.29 -7.58
N ALA A 31 -3.24 -8.32 -6.26
CA ALA A 31 -3.02 -7.13 -5.45
C ALA A 31 -1.90 -6.24 -5.99
N PHE A 32 -0.77 -6.83 -6.39
CA PHE A 32 0.34 -6.07 -6.99
C PHE A 32 -0.03 -5.43 -8.33
N ARG A 33 -0.80 -6.13 -9.17
CA ARG A 33 -1.25 -5.58 -10.47
C ARG A 33 -2.25 -4.46 -10.28
N GLN A 34 -3.15 -4.58 -9.32
CA GLN A 34 -4.11 -3.53 -8.99
C GLN A 34 -3.39 -2.28 -8.44
N ALA A 35 -2.40 -2.45 -7.56
CA ALA A 35 -1.57 -1.36 -7.07
C ALA A 35 -0.84 -0.62 -8.21
N LYS A 36 -0.28 -1.36 -9.18
CA LYS A 36 0.34 -0.75 -10.37
C LYS A 36 -0.68 0.05 -11.20
N ARG A 37 -1.86 -0.52 -11.45
CA ARG A 37 -2.92 0.12 -12.25
C ARG A 37 -3.36 1.44 -11.63
N ASP A 38 -3.65 1.43 -10.33
CA ASP A 38 -4.14 2.61 -9.60
C ASP A 38 -3.08 3.70 -9.49
N ALA A 39 -1.80 3.31 -9.40
CA ALA A 39 -0.68 4.25 -9.40
C ALA A 39 -0.29 4.77 -10.80
N GLY A 40 -0.98 4.35 -11.86
CA GLY A 40 -0.65 4.74 -13.24
C GLY A 40 0.64 4.13 -13.78
N ILE A 41 1.11 3.01 -13.20
CA ILE A 41 2.33 2.32 -13.62
C ILE A 41 2.00 1.37 -14.78
N PRO A 42 2.71 1.43 -15.92
CA PRO A 42 2.49 0.49 -17.02
C PRO A 42 2.66 -0.97 -16.57
N MET A 43 1.69 -1.83 -16.92
CA MET A 43 1.68 -3.21 -16.43
C MET A 43 2.89 -4.03 -16.88
N SER A 44 3.46 -3.71 -18.04
CA SER A 44 4.69 -4.29 -18.59
C SER A 44 5.98 -3.74 -17.99
N GLN A 45 5.94 -2.59 -17.30
CA GLN A 45 7.14 -1.99 -16.71
C GLN A 45 7.71 -2.89 -15.62
N GLN A 46 9.00 -3.22 -15.75
CA GLN A 46 9.80 -3.84 -14.69
C GLN A 46 10.25 -2.77 -13.69
N PRO A 47 10.43 -3.11 -12.41
CA PRO A 47 10.93 -2.16 -11.43
C PRO A 47 12.33 -1.69 -11.83
N ARG A 48 12.60 -0.40 -11.68
CA ARG A 48 13.93 0.18 -11.90
C ARG A 48 14.94 -0.32 -10.87
N SER A 49 14.47 -0.50 -9.64
CA SER A 49 15.27 -1.00 -8.53
C SER A 49 14.40 -1.80 -7.57
N VAL A 50 15.02 -2.75 -6.87
CA VAL A 50 14.39 -3.51 -5.78
C VAL A 50 15.29 -3.42 -4.56
N THR A 51 14.77 -2.84 -3.48
CA THR A 51 15.51 -2.65 -2.22
C THR A 51 14.82 -3.39 -1.08
N ARG A 52 15.53 -3.50 0.06
CA ARG A 52 15.03 -4.14 1.28
C ARG A 52 15.23 -3.29 2.53
N PRO A 53 14.57 -2.12 2.63
CA PRO A 53 14.65 -1.28 3.83
C PRO A 53 14.06 -1.98 5.05
N ASP A 54 14.46 -1.52 6.24
CA ASP A 54 13.81 -1.92 7.49
C ASP A 54 12.35 -1.42 7.49
N LEU A 55 11.43 -2.28 7.92
CA LEU A 55 10.04 -1.93 8.13
C LEU A 55 9.95 -1.03 9.35
N LEU A 56 9.33 0.14 9.17
CA LEU A 56 9.15 1.13 10.22
C LEU A 56 7.68 1.19 10.66
N ASP A 57 7.45 1.60 11.90
CA ASP A 57 6.12 1.99 12.37
C ASP A 57 5.77 3.43 11.95
N GLY A 58 4.56 3.88 12.32
CA GLY A 58 4.10 5.24 12.01
C GLY A 58 4.94 6.36 12.63
N GLU A 59 5.76 6.06 13.64
CA GLU A 59 6.69 6.99 14.30
C GLU A 59 8.11 6.90 13.73
N GLY A 60 8.36 5.99 12.78
CA GLY A 60 9.66 5.78 12.15
C GLY A 60 10.59 4.84 12.92
N LYS A 61 10.09 4.11 13.92
CA LYS A 61 10.87 3.11 14.67
C LYS A 61 10.83 1.76 13.95
N LYS A 62 11.95 1.02 14.03
CA LYS A 62 12.06 -0.30 13.39
C LYS A 62 11.13 -1.31 14.05
N ILE A 63 10.37 -2.03 13.23
CA ILE A 63 9.57 -3.16 13.69
C ILE A 63 10.47 -4.39 13.78
N LEU A 64 10.50 -5.02 14.93
CA LEU A 64 11.34 -6.20 15.19
C LEU A 64 10.51 -7.48 15.11
N ASN A 65 11.14 -8.57 14.67
CA ASN A 65 10.57 -9.91 14.72
C ASN A 65 10.69 -10.52 16.14
N GLY A 66 10.19 -11.76 16.33
CA GLY A 66 10.25 -12.45 17.62
C GLY A 66 11.66 -12.74 18.16
N SER A 67 12.69 -12.64 17.30
CA SER A 67 14.10 -12.75 17.68
C SER A 67 14.79 -11.39 17.93
N GLY A 68 14.03 -10.29 17.92
CA GLY A 68 14.56 -8.93 18.11
C GLY A 68 15.28 -8.33 16.89
N GLN A 69 15.20 -8.96 15.72
CA GLN A 69 15.82 -8.46 14.49
C GLN A 69 14.83 -7.60 13.69
N PRO A 70 15.28 -6.49 13.05
CA PRO A 70 14.41 -5.69 12.19
C PRO A 70 13.78 -6.51 11.06
N ILE A 71 12.47 -6.37 10.91
CA ILE A 71 11.73 -6.88 9.75
C ILE A 71 12.11 -6.04 8.55
N LYS A 72 12.30 -6.65 7.38
CA LYS A 72 12.58 -5.95 6.13
C LYS A 72 11.37 -5.95 5.20
N THR A 73 11.12 -4.83 4.57
CA THR A 73 10.13 -4.65 3.50
C THR A 73 10.78 -4.89 2.16
N ARG A 74 10.11 -5.53 1.20
CA ARG A 74 10.58 -5.53 -0.19
C ARG A 74 9.98 -4.33 -0.91
N GLN A 75 10.82 -3.43 -1.41
CA GLN A 75 10.38 -2.19 -2.05
C GLN A 75 10.76 -2.19 -3.54
N TYR A 76 9.81 -1.83 -4.39
CA TYR A 76 9.96 -1.75 -5.84
C TYR A 76 9.84 -0.29 -6.28
N GLU A 77 10.83 0.22 -7.01
CA GLU A 77 10.78 1.55 -7.62
C GLU A 77 10.25 1.48 -9.06
N PHE A 78 9.25 2.31 -9.36
CA PHE A 78 8.63 2.45 -10.67
C PHE A 78 8.56 3.92 -11.08
N VAL A 79 8.23 4.14 -12.35
CA VAL A 79 7.81 5.46 -12.84
C VAL A 79 6.45 5.34 -13.48
N ASN A 80 5.50 6.14 -13.00
CA ASN A 80 4.14 6.13 -13.54
C ASN A 80 4.05 6.87 -14.89
N ASN A 81 2.87 6.86 -15.48
CA ASN A 81 2.56 7.54 -16.73
C ASN A 81 2.67 9.08 -16.66
N LYS A 82 2.81 9.67 -15.46
CA LYS A 82 3.07 11.11 -15.25
C LYS A 82 4.56 11.43 -15.08
N GLY A 83 5.43 10.42 -15.10
CA GLY A 83 6.87 10.61 -14.86
C GLY A 83 7.26 10.64 -13.38
N GLU A 84 6.33 10.39 -12.46
CA GLU A 84 6.56 10.42 -11.01
C GLU A 84 7.18 9.10 -10.53
N LYS A 85 8.10 9.17 -9.57
CA LYS A 85 8.65 7.99 -8.90
C LYS A 85 7.65 7.44 -7.90
N ILE A 86 7.22 6.20 -8.14
CA ILE A 86 6.28 5.49 -7.27
C ILE A 86 6.98 4.28 -6.66
N PHE A 87 6.75 4.07 -5.37
CA PHE A 87 7.27 2.93 -4.64
C PHE A 87 6.14 2.01 -4.24
N ILE A 88 6.23 0.74 -4.62
CA ILE A 88 5.35 -0.31 -4.10
C ILE A 88 6.13 -1.05 -3.02
N GLN A 89 5.63 -1.03 -1.80
CA GLN A 89 6.23 -1.67 -0.64
C GLN A 89 5.44 -2.91 -0.29
N GLU A 90 6.11 -4.05 -0.11
CA GLU A 90 5.50 -5.33 0.24
C GLU A 90 5.75 -5.66 1.71
N HIS A 91 4.65 -5.83 2.45
CA HIS A 91 4.64 -6.19 3.87
C HIS A 91 4.16 -7.65 4.03
N SER A 92 4.86 -8.60 3.40
CA SER A 92 4.44 -10.02 3.37
C SER A 92 4.38 -10.67 4.76
N LEU A 93 5.14 -10.14 5.72
CA LEU A 93 5.15 -10.62 7.09
C LEU A 93 3.95 -10.15 7.92
N GLY A 94 3.17 -9.18 7.42
CA GLY A 94 2.10 -8.54 8.18
C GLY A 94 2.63 -7.71 9.36
N HIS A 95 1.79 -6.86 9.93
CA HIS A 95 2.07 -6.30 11.25
C HIS A 95 1.53 -7.25 12.32
N THR A 96 2.39 -7.90 13.10
CA THR A 96 1.96 -8.74 14.25
C THR A 96 1.15 -7.96 15.31
N LYS A 97 1.10 -6.62 15.21
CA LYS A 97 0.34 -5.72 16.09
C LYS A 97 -0.91 -5.09 15.45
N ALA A 98 -1.23 -5.41 14.20
CA ALA A 98 -2.44 -4.87 13.58
C ALA A 98 -3.65 -5.74 13.90
N THR A 99 -4.80 -5.10 14.11
CA THR A 99 -6.11 -5.75 14.14
C THR A 99 -6.33 -6.50 12.82
N PRO A 100 -7.05 -7.65 12.80
CA PRO A 100 -7.45 -8.30 11.55
C PRO A 100 -8.08 -7.27 10.59
N LEU A 101 -7.73 -7.32 9.29
CA LEU A 101 -8.14 -6.34 8.25
C LEU A 101 -7.56 -4.91 8.36
N HIS A 102 -6.63 -4.63 9.28
CA HIS A 102 -5.98 -3.31 9.45
C HIS A 102 -4.46 -3.38 9.29
N GLY A 103 -3.96 -4.14 8.31
CA GLY A 103 -2.53 -4.30 8.02
C GLY A 103 -1.87 -5.51 8.70
N ALA A 104 -2.66 -6.37 9.34
CA ALA A 104 -2.19 -7.65 9.87
C ALA A 104 -1.88 -8.63 8.75
N ASP A 105 -2.69 -8.59 7.70
CA ASP A 105 -2.56 -9.47 6.54
C ASP A 105 -1.43 -9.00 5.62
N PRO A 106 -0.83 -9.91 4.83
CA PRO A 106 0.11 -9.53 3.79
C PRO A 106 -0.52 -8.51 2.84
N HIS A 107 0.18 -7.41 2.61
CA HIS A 107 -0.32 -6.36 1.75
C HIS A 107 0.80 -5.62 1.04
N PHE A 108 0.40 -4.82 0.05
CA PHE A 108 1.24 -3.78 -0.51
C PHE A 108 0.75 -2.38 -0.09
N ASN A 109 1.68 -1.45 0.05
CA ASN A 109 1.39 -0.02 0.07
C ASN A 109 1.99 0.66 -1.16
N VAL A 110 1.33 1.72 -1.63
CA VAL A 110 1.85 2.60 -2.68
C VAL A 110 2.28 3.91 -2.04
N ARG A 111 3.55 4.30 -2.26
CA ARG A 111 4.16 5.48 -1.65
C ARG A 111 4.75 6.43 -2.72
N PRO A 112 4.70 7.74 -2.47
CA PRO A 112 5.47 8.71 -3.25
C PRO A 112 6.94 8.71 -2.82
N SER A 113 7.82 9.33 -3.62
CA SER A 113 9.27 9.34 -3.37
C SER A 113 9.73 10.18 -2.17
N ASP A 114 8.94 11.16 -1.78
CA ASP A 114 9.23 12.12 -0.69
C ASP A 114 8.81 11.61 0.70
N ASN A 115 7.87 10.65 0.76
CA ASN A 115 7.44 10.05 2.02
C ASN A 115 7.16 8.54 1.87
N LEU A 116 8.23 7.75 2.01
CA LEU A 116 8.19 6.29 1.94
C LEU A 116 7.58 5.62 3.18
N ASN A 117 7.43 6.31 4.31
CA ASN A 117 6.92 5.69 5.54
C ASN A 117 5.39 5.74 5.59
N THR A 118 4.81 6.94 5.47
CA THR A 118 3.38 7.17 5.72
C THR A 118 2.65 7.85 4.57
N GLY A 119 3.36 8.20 3.49
CA GLY A 119 2.82 8.90 2.33
C GLY A 119 1.76 8.11 1.58
N SER A 120 0.94 8.80 0.79
CA SER A 120 -0.11 8.18 -0.02
C SER A 120 -0.07 8.79 -1.41
N VAL A 121 -0.31 7.98 -2.43
CA VAL A 121 -0.44 8.46 -3.81
C VAL A 121 -1.92 8.68 -4.12
N PRO A 122 -2.34 9.85 -4.64
CA PRO A 122 -3.73 10.09 -5.01
C PRO A 122 -4.27 9.01 -5.97
N GLY A 123 -5.50 8.56 -5.74
CA GLY A 123 -6.13 7.50 -6.54
C GLY A 123 -5.70 6.07 -6.19
N THR A 124 -4.96 5.87 -5.09
CA THR A 124 -4.54 4.55 -4.62
C THR A 124 -5.19 4.18 -3.28
N HIS A 125 -5.41 2.88 -3.06
CA HIS A 125 -5.81 2.36 -1.76
C HIS A 125 -4.65 2.47 -0.77
N GLY A 126 -4.98 2.63 0.52
CA GLY A 126 -4.00 2.55 1.59
C GLY A 126 -3.34 1.18 1.66
N HIS A 127 -4.10 0.11 1.46
CA HIS A 127 -3.63 -1.27 1.51
C HIS A 127 -4.16 -2.09 0.34
N TYR A 128 -3.28 -2.87 -0.28
CA TYR A 128 -3.62 -3.88 -1.28
C TYR A 128 -3.32 -5.25 -0.67
N ASN A 129 -4.31 -5.80 0.01
CA ASN A 129 -4.21 -7.05 0.75
C ASN A 129 -4.18 -8.25 -0.20
N PHE A 130 -3.54 -9.32 0.25
CA PHE A 130 -3.56 -10.60 -0.45
C PHE A 130 -3.38 -11.75 0.54
N LEU A 131 -3.96 -12.90 0.21
CA LEU A 131 -3.78 -14.12 0.97
C LEU A 131 -2.31 -14.59 0.90
N ARG A 132 -1.76 -15.07 2.03
CA ARG A 132 -0.54 -15.90 1.96
C ARG A 132 -0.90 -17.13 1.15
N GLY A 133 -0.21 -17.35 0.04
CA GLY A 133 -0.34 -18.62 -0.68
C GLY A 133 -0.04 -19.76 0.30
N TYR A 134 -0.93 -20.75 0.35
CA TYR A 134 -0.75 -21.99 1.10
C TYR A 134 0.43 -22.79 0.53
#